data_AF-A0A3S0DTU1-F1
#
_entry.id   AF-A0A3S0DTU1-F1
#
_cell.length_a   1.000
_cell.length_b   1.000
_cell.length_c   1.000
_cell.angle_alpha   90.00
_cell.angle_beta   90.00
_cell.angle_gamma   90.00
#
_symmetry.space_group_name_H-M   'P 1'
#
loop_
_entity.id
_entity.type
_entity.pdbx_description
1 polymer ?
#
loop_
_entity_poly.entity_id
_entity_poly.type
_entity_poly.pdbx_seq_one_letter_code
_entity_poly.pdbx_strand_id
1 'polypeptide(L)' 'MSLAAHIAELSEKHRILETKIQEELSRPGSDAAQISKLKKEKLRIKDQMIKLRPH' A
#
# COMPACT_ATOMS: atom_id res chain seq x y z
N MET A 1 9.72 -19.70 -7.66
CA MET A 1 9.64 -18.49 -6.82
C MET A 1 8.40 -18.60 -5.94
N SER A 2 8.58 -18.51 -4.63
CA SER A 2 7.53 -18.83 -3.65
C SER A 2 6.45 -17.74 -3.58
N LEU A 3 5.19 -18.15 -3.46
CA LEU A 3 4.05 -17.28 -3.15
C LEU A 3 4.33 -16.38 -1.92
N ALA A 4 5.10 -16.89 -0.96
CA ALA A 4 5.51 -16.15 0.24
C ALA A 4 6.43 -14.96 -0.08
N ALA A 5 7.31 -15.08 -1.08
CA ALA A 5 8.17 -13.97 -1.50
C ALA A 5 7.34 -12.85 -2.13
N HIS A 6 6.33 -13.20 -2.92
CA HIS A 6 5.45 -12.21 -3.54
C HIS A 6 4.56 -11.48 -2.51
N ILE A 7 4.08 -12.20 -1.49
CA ILE A 7 3.37 -11.60 -0.35
C ILE A 7 4.30 -10.68 0.45
N ALA A 8 5.55 -11.07 0.68
CA ALA A 8 6.53 -10.23 1.37
C ALA A 8 6.81 -8.93 0.61
N GLU A 9 6.99 -8.98 -0.72
CA GLU A 9 7.14 -7.79 -1.56
C GLU A 9 5.91 -6.88 -1.54
N LEU A 10 4.71 -7.45 -1.60
CA LEU A 10 3.47 -6.69 -1.52
C LEU A 10 3.29 -6.04 -0.14
N SER A 11 3.63 -6.75 0.93
CA SER A 11 3.59 -6.22 2.29
C SER A 11 4.57 -5.07 2.49
N GLU A 12 5.77 -5.17 1.91
CA GLU A 12 6.76 -4.09 1.96
C GLU A 12 6.28 -2.86 1.17
N LYS A 13 5.76 -3.06 -0.05
CA LYS A 13 5.14 -1.97 -0.83
C LYS A 13 3.99 -1.31 -0.07
N HIS A 14 3.15 -2.10 0.60
CA HIS A 14 2.06 -1.59 1.42
C HIS A 14 2.59 -0.70 2.56
N ARG A 15 3.64 -1.14 3.26
CA ARG A 15 4.27 -0.37 4.34
C ARG A 15 4.85 0.96 3.83
N ILE A 16 5.54 0.95 2.69
CA ILE A 16 6.09 2.16 2.08
C ILE A 16 4.98 3.14 1.68
N LEU A 17 3.89 2.64 1.08
CA LEU A 17 2.70 3.45 0.75
C LEU A 17 2.07 4.07 1.98
N GLU A 18 1.99 3.32 3.08
CA GLU A 18 1.43 3.79 4.34
C GLU A 18 2.28 4.89 4.98
N THR A 19 3.60 4.74 4.97
CA THR A 19 4.54 5.78 5.42
C THR A 19 4.42 7.05 4.56
N LYS A 20 4.39 6.92 3.22
CA LYS A 20 4.19 8.07 2.33
C LYS A 20 2.88 8.80 2.59
N ILE A 21 1.79 8.05 2.82
CA ILE A 21 0.49 8.64 3.16
C ILE A 21 0.59 9.43 4.48
N GLN A 22 1.25 8.89 5.49
CA GLN A 22 1.44 9.55 6.78
C GLN A 22 2.30 10.82 6.67
N GLU A 23 3.41 10.76 5.94
CA GLU A 23 4.27 11.93 5.68
C GLU A 23 3.50 13.02 4.95
N GLU A 24 2.79 12.67 3.88
CA GLU A 24 1.95 13.62 3.13
C GLU A 24 0.87 14.22 4.02
N LEU A 25 0.12 13.40 4.78
CA LEU A 25 -0.90 13.86 5.72
C LEU A 25 -0.35 14.78 6.83
N SER A 26 0.90 14.58 7.22
CA SER A 26 1.56 15.40 8.25
C SER A 26 2.03 16.75 7.72
N ARG A 27 2.19 16.90 6.39
CA ARG A 27 2.59 18.17 5.76
C ARG A 27 1.41 19.15 5.70
N PRO A 28 1.52 20.38 6.21
CA PRO A 28 0.52 21.40 5.97
C PRO A 28 0.57 21.81 4.48
N GLY A 29 -0.51 21.55 3.75
CA GLY A 29 -0.58 21.69 2.28
C GLY A 29 -0.54 20.38 1.50
N SER A 30 -0.77 19.24 2.17
CA SER A 30 -0.86 17.93 1.51
C SER A 30 -1.84 17.94 0.36
N ASP A 31 -1.41 17.39 -0.76
CA ASP A 31 -2.27 17.26 -1.93
C ASP A 31 -3.25 16.10 -1.69
N ALA A 32 -4.50 16.43 -1.36
CA ALA A 32 -5.55 15.45 -1.09
C ALA A 32 -5.74 14.47 -2.27
N ALA A 33 -5.44 14.90 -3.50
CA ALA A 33 -5.46 14.05 -4.69
C ALA A 33 -4.36 12.97 -4.65
N GLN A 34 -3.15 13.31 -4.19
CA GLN A 34 -2.05 12.35 -3.99
C GLN A 34 -2.42 11.34 -2.90
N ILE A 35 -2.90 11.82 -1.74
CA ILE A 35 -3.31 10.93 -0.64
C ILE A 35 -4.40 9.96 -1.08
N SER A 36 -5.38 10.43 -1.87
CA SER A 36 -6.44 9.58 -2.41
C SER A 36 -5.92 8.51 -3.37
N LYS A 37 -4.95 8.86 -4.24
CA LYS A 37 -4.27 7.88 -5.11
C LYS A 37 -3.50 6.84 -4.28
N LEU A 38 -2.70 7.27 -3.31
CA LEU A 38 -1.92 6.38 -2.45
C LEU A 38 -2.83 5.43 -1.64
N LYS A 39 -3.94 5.94 -1.10
CA LYS A 39 -4.95 5.10 -0.41
C LYS A 39 -5.58 4.07 -1.34
N LYS A 40 -5.87 4.42 -2.60
CA LYS A 40 -6.38 3.46 -3.61
C LYS A 40 -5.35 2.39 -3.95
N GLU A 41 -4.08 2.75 -4.10
CA GLU A 41 -3.01 1.77 -4.31
C GLU A 41 -2.85 0.83 -3.11
N LYS A 42 -2.85 1.39 -1.89
CA LYS A 42 -2.84 0.59 -0.66
C LYS A 42 -3.98 -0.43 -0.63
N LEU A 43 -5.19 -0.02 -1.03
CA LEU A 43 -6.35 -0.91 -1.11
C LEU A 43 -6.17 -2.01 -2.15
N ARG A 44 -5.65 -1.68 -3.34
CA ARG A 44 -5.33 -2.66 -4.39
C ARG A 44 -4.31 -3.70 -3.94
N ILE A 45 -3.24 -3.28 -3.27
CA ILE A 45 -2.21 -4.20 -2.76
C ILE A 45 -2.82 -5.11 -1.68
N LYS A 46 -3.69 -4.57 -0.82
CA LYS A 46 -4.42 -5.37 0.17
C LYS A 46 -5.30 -6.42 -0.50
N ASP A 47 -6.05 -6.06 -1.54
CA ASP A 47 -6.86 -7.00 -2.31
C ASP A 47 -6.00 -8.04 -3.03
N GLN A 48 -4.85 -7.66 -3.58
CA GLN A 48 -3.91 -8.60 -4.18
C GLN A 48 -3.36 -9.58 -3.15
N MET A 49 -2.97 -9.11 -1.96
CA MET A 49 -2.54 -9.98 -0.86
C MET A 49 -3.64 -10.95 -0.43
N ILE A 50 -4.89 -10.49 -0.34
CA ILE A 50 -6.04 -11.35 -0.01
C ILE A 50 -6.26 -12.39 -1.11
N LYS A 51 -6.21 -12.00 -2.39
CA LYS A 51 -6.32 -12.92 -3.54
C LYS A 51 -5.18 -13.95 -3.58
N LEU A 52 -3.98 -13.54 -3.19
CA LEU A 52 -2.79 -14.38 -3.16
C LEU A 52 -2.71 -15.28 -1.94
N ARG A 53 -3.52 -15.05 -0.90
CA ARG A 53 -3.62 -15.93 0.26
C ARG A 53 -4.73 -16.95 -0.03
N PRO A 54 -4.40 -18.17 -0.50
CA PRO A 54 -5.41 -19.19 -0.69
C PRO A 54 -5.92 -19.59 0.69
N HIS A 55 -7.23 -19.80 0.80
CA HIS A 55 -7.87 -20.26 2.02
C HIS A 55 -7.46 -21.69 2.37
#